data_AF-A0A1T4PUS6-F1
#
_entry.id   AF-A0A1T4PUS6-F1
#
_cell.length_a   1.000
_cell.length_b   1.000
_cell.length_c   1.000
_cell.angle_alpha   90.00
_cell.angle_beta   90.00
_cell.angle_gamma   90.00
#
_symmetry.space_group_name_H-M   'P 1'
#
loop_
_entity.id
_entity.type
_entity.pdbx_description
1 polymer ?
#
loop_
_entity_poly.entity_id
_entity_poly.type
_entity_poly.pdbx_seq_one_letter_code
_entity_poly.pdbx_strand_id
1 'polypeptide(L)'
;MDRTFKWVMILAFLAIGGLIYVNNFRETPSQPKEPPQQTQQEVTNGCISCHSDQTAMRKSGYPEFYFTNAIVREQSKMPGVKCEDCHLGDSTTTDKEKAHDGVLRNMVIGVTDELKMQPVDEVVALKPRKDKRVNKLLPHIEGVNVLGLEYGLKEEELLTYDPDLAKKTCGKCHTKEFEEYNATPMAAARFQSLYTDWTAVGPHNCRPWLVYSEPQRGLLKQQLDKGFSEVYQSENNQERLNDQLASNLDLKGLSATQRACNRCHADCNGCHYMPQEEKGVHVFSKTPTAISCYGGGRGTICHAGPEDRRRGAGYIRGDYAFPAGLPTDVHNSLGLNCIDCHQGSENNKHNPIRRVEREETCANCHQDKFKKLQNSTHKNLVCESCHIQKLGGYQATVIAAGKTAGLSFPLTKHKQYYGTTERPILIKDQEGQWIPVKPTPHVVNNVSKEFKSSNKVSFRNIKNYRPNSHDAYYTIGTVTAPNGSKSLLWFQMDKMSHAIGPGRSCQDCHATAQQKYKSQWTYTGQVPTEKVSGSHWVVADKQGLRIEDIQVEEDFTLGKGYELEDFAYWVYEDDFKANGDFALPKLNTTSFEGNPHQVK
;
A
#
# COMPACT_ATOMS: atom_id res chain seq x y z
N MET A 1 43.17 -21.31 -42.19
CA MET A 1 42.28 -20.22 -42.62
C MET A 1 42.94 -18.91 -42.21
N ASP A 2 43.40 -18.13 -43.19
CA ASP A 2 44.24 -16.94 -42.97
C ASP A 2 43.55 -15.90 -42.07
N ARG A 3 44.32 -15.26 -41.19
CA ARG A 3 43.84 -14.27 -40.21
C ARG A 3 43.19 -13.08 -40.94
N THR A 4 43.68 -12.78 -42.14
CA THR A 4 43.11 -11.79 -43.06
C THR A 4 41.69 -12.17 -43.50
N PHE A 5 41.46 -13.45 -43.80
CA PHE A 5 40.14 -13.96 -44.23
C PHE A 5 39.09 -13.87 -43.11
N LYS A 6 39.48 -14.11 -41.85
CA LYS A 6 38.55 -13.94 -40.70
C LYS A 6 38.11 -12.50 -40.53
N TRP A 7 38.99 -11.53 -40.71
CA TRP A 7 38.64 -10.11 -40.58
C TRP A 7 37.74 -9.62 -41.72
N VAL A 8 37.98 -10.08 -42.95
CA VAL A 8 37.11 -9.79 -44.09
C VAL A 8 35.70 -10.36 -43.85
N MET A 9 35.59 -11.58 -43.33
CA MET A 9 34.29 -12.18 -43.01
C MET A 9 33.56 -11.43 -41.88
N ILE A 10 34.25 -11.00 -40.84
CA ILE A 10 33.64 -10.22 -39.74
C ILE A 10 33.14 -8.86 -40.26
N LEU A 11 33.92 -8.17 -41.08
CA LEU A 11 33.51 -6.90 -41.67
C LEU A 11 32.34 -7.07 -42.65
N ALA A 12 32.31 -8.15 -43.43
CA ALA A 12 31.18 -8.49 -44.28
C ALA A 12 29.92 -8.77 -43.47
N PHE A 13 30.02 -9.52 -42.37
CA PHE A 13 28.89 -9.79 -41.48
C PHE A 13 28.38 -8.52 -40.77
N LEU A 14 29.26 -7.61 -40.37
CA LEU A 14 28.86 -6.33 -39.78
C LEU A 14 28.22 -5.40 -40.81
N ALA A 15 28.71 -5.38 -42.05
CA ALA A 15 28.11 -4.60 -43.13
C ALA A 15 26.72 -5.13 -43.52
N ILE A 16 26.57 -6.46 -43.61
CA ILE A 16 25.29 -7.11 -43.90
C ILE A 16 24.33 -6.94 -42.72
N GLY A 17 24.81 -7.09 -41.48
CA GLY A 17 24.02 -6.84 -40.28
C GLY A 17 23.54 -5.39 -40.16
N GLY A 18 24.39 -4.42 -40.52
CA GLY A 18 24.04 -3.00 -40.59
C GLY A 18 23.01 -2.71 -41.67
N LEU A 19 23.13 -3.32 -42.86
CA LEU A 19 22.15 -3.17 -43.94
C LEU A 19 20.80 -3.80 -43.60
N ILE A 20 20.79 -4.97 -42.95
CA ILE A 20 19.55 -5.62 -42.49
C ILE A 20 18.90 -4.80 -41.36
N TYR A 21 19.69 -4.23 -40.46
CA TYR A 21 19.19 -3.35 -39.39
C TYR A 21 18.57 -2.06 -39.94
N VAL A 22 19.19 -1.44 -40.95
CA VAL A 22 18.68 -0.22 -41.60
C VAL A 22 17.44 -0.50 -42.46
N ASN A 23 17.33 -1.67 -43.10
CA ASN A 23 16.15 -2.01 -43.90
C ASN A 23 14.96 -2.50 -43.06
N ASN A 24 15.18 -3.22 -41.96
CA ASN A 24 14.07 -3.71 -41.13
C ASN A 24 13.48 -2.65 -40.20
N PHE A 25 14.17 -1.53 -39.98
CA PHE A 25 13.64 -0.36 -39.24
C PHE A 25 13.25 0.80 -40.13
N ARG A 26 13.12 0.57 -41.44
CA ARG A 26 12.57 1.51 -42.41
C ARG A 26 11.07 1.28 -42.63
N GLU A 27 10.34 0.95 -41.58
CA GLU A 27 8.97 1.43 -41.52
C GLU A 27 9.10 2.95 -41.34
N THR A 28 8.94 3.70 -42.44
CA THR A 28 8.63 5.11 -42.38
C THR A 28 7.57 5.27 -41.29
N PRO A 29 7.85 5.97 -40.18
CA PRO A 29 6.78 6.39 -39.29
C PRO A 29 5.78 7.04 -40.23
N SER A 30 4.55 6.51 -40.30
CA SER A 30 3.46 7.25 -40.93
C SER A 30 3.60 8.63 -40.33
N GLN A 31 3.94 9.63 -41.17
CA GLN A 31 4.08 10.99 -40.67
C GLN A 31 2.84 11.22 -39.81
N PRO A 32 3.01 11.64 -38.53
CA PRO A 32 1.85 11.95 -37.73
C PRO A 32 1.04 12.88 -38.61
N LYS A 33 -0.17 12.45 -39.03
CA LYS A 33 -1.09 13.32 -39.76
C LYS A 33 -1.04 14.61 -38.96
N GLU A 34 -0.57 15.70 -39.59
CA GLU A 34 -0.57 16.98 -38.92
C GLU A 34 -1.95 17.10 -38.31
N PRO A 35 -2.05 17.21 -36.97
CA PRO A 35 -3.35 17.46 -36.36
C PRO A 35 -3.91 18.64 -37.13
N PRO A 36 -5.18 18.57 -37.57
CA PRO A 36 -5.75 19.63 -38.39
C PRO A 36 -5.37 20.94 -37.72
N GLN A 37 -4.76 21.86 -38.48
CA GLN A 37 -4.46 23.21 -38.04
C GLN A 37 -5.80 23.88 -37.72
N GLN A 38 -6.36 23.53 -36.56
CA GLN A 38 -7.40 24.27 -35.92
C GLN A 38 -6.72 25.57 -35.54
N THR A 39 -7.10 26.63 -36.26
CA THR A 39 -6.88 28.01 -35.88
C THR A 39 -6.93 28.12 -34.36
N GLN A 40 -5.78 28.45 -33.78
CA GLN A 40 -5.55 28.58 -32.35
C GLN A 40 -6.42 29.72 -31.82
N GLN A 41 -7.68 29.42 -31.54
CA GLN A 41 -8.49 30.32 -30.74
C GLN A 41 -7.92 30.24 -29.32
N GLU A 42 -7.28 31.32 -28.88
CA GLU A 42 -6.89 31.47 -27.49
C GLU A 42 -8.13 31.27 -26.64
N VAL A 43 -8.13 30.19 -25.86
CA VAL A 43 -9.14 30.01 -24.82
C VAL A 43 -8.79 31.03 -23.74
N THR A 44 -9.32 32.25 -23.88
CA THR A 44 -9.25 33.29 -22.86
C THR A 44 -10.15 32.86 -21.71
N ASN A 45 -9.57 32.13 -20.77
CA ASN A 45 -10.18 31.80 -19.49
C ASN A 45 -9.96 32.97 -18.51
N GLY A 46 -10.99 33.43 -17.80
CA GLY A 46 -10.87 34.50 -16.81
C GLY A 46 -9.93 34.16 -15.64
N CYS A 47 -9.62 32.88 -15.39
CA CYS A 47 -8.55 32.52 -14.46
C CYS A 47 -7.17 32.96 -14.99
N ILE A 48 -6.90 32.76 -16.29
CA ILE A 48 -5.60 33.09 -16.90
C ILE A 48 -5.40 34.61 -16.98
N SER A 49 -6.44 35.42 -17.14
CA SER A 49 -6.27 36.89 -17.16
C SER A 49 -5.68 37.43 -15.86
N CYS A 50 -6.01 36.81 -14.72
CA CYS A 50 -5.41 37.15 -13.42
C CYS A 50 -4.07 36.45 -13.19
N HIS A 51 -3.99 35.14 -13.45
CA HIS A 51 -2.83 34.31 -13.11
C HIS A 51 -1.66 34.43 -14.10
N SER A 52 -1.85 35.06 -15.26
CA SER A 52 -0.77 35.35 -16.22
C SER A 52 -0.07 36.69 -16.00
N ASP A 53 -0.43 37.47 -14.98
CA ASP A 53 0.33 38.65 -14.57
C ASP A 53 1.31 38.30 -13.44
N GLN A 54 2.57 38.08 -13.82
CA GLN A 54 3.63 37.75 -12.86
C GLN A 54 3.88 38.85 -11.82
N THR A 55 3.69 40.11 -12.21
CA THR A 55 3.90 41.26 -11.32
C THR A 55 2.78 41.32 -10.29
N ALA A 56 1.54 41.15 -10.72
CA ALA A 56 0.40 41.06 -9.82
C ALA A 56 0.54 39.90 -8.83
N MET A 57 0.88 38.69 -9.30
CA MET A 57 1.07 37.52 -8.43
C MET A 57 2.18 37.72 -7.40
N ARG A 58 3.31 38.33 -7.78
CA ARG A 58 4.39 38.72 -6.86
C ARG A 58 3.90 39.72 -5.81
N LYS A 59 3.17 40.76 -6.25
CA LYS A 59 2.63 41.80 -5.36
C LYS A 59 1.60 41.24 -4.37
N SER A 60 0.84 40.23 -4.79
CA SER A 60 -0.13 39.51 -3.95
C SER A 60 0.51 38.50 -3.00
N GLY A 61 1.83 38.29 -3.05
CA GLY A 61 2.55 37.37 -2.18
C GLY A 61 2.54 35.91 -2.63
N TYR A 62 2.04 35.62 -3.84
CA TYR A 62 1.93 34.25 -4.38
C TYR A 62 2.56 34.11 -5.77
N PRO A 63 3.86 34.41 -5.94
CA PRO A 63 4.54 34.30 -7.24
C PRO A 63 4.49 32.90 -7.87
N GLU A 64 4.35 31.85 -7.05
CA GLU A 64 4.11 30.47 -7.46
C GLU A 64 2.84 30.21 -8.26
N PHE A 65 1.82 31.07 -8.14
CA PHE A 65 0.55 30.90 -8.86
C PHE A 65 0.53 31.65 -10.20
N TYR A 66 1.70 32.03 -10.72
CA TYR A 66 1.85 32.52 -12.08
C TYR A 66 1.76 31.38 -13.10
N PHE A 67 0.75 31.43 -13.96
CA PHE A 67 0.55 30.46 -15.04
C PHE A 67 0.02 31.13 -16.31
N THR A 68 0.46 30.63 -17.45
CA THR A 68 -0.08 30.99 -18.77
C THR A 68 -0.71 29.76 -19.40
N ASN A 69 -1.57 29.96 -20.41
CA ASN A 69 -2.11 28.86 -21.21
C ASN A 69 -1.00 27.98 -21.82
N ALA A 70 0.13 28.59 -22.23
CA ALA A 70 1.28 27.87 -22.76
C ALA A 70 1.89 26.95 -21.69
N ILE A 71 2.12 27.46 -20.48
CA ILE A 71 2.65 26.68 -19.35
C ILE A 71 1.72 25.51 -19.04
N VAL A 72 0.41 25.75 -18.88
CA VAL A 72 -0.55 24.68 -18.53
C VAL A 72 -0.58 23.59 -19.60
N ARG A 73 -0.65 23.96 -20.89
CA ARG A 73 -0.63 23.00 -22.01
C ARG A 73 0.67 22.22 -22.08
N GLU A 74 1.80 22.90 -21.85
CA GLU A 74 3.10 22.24 -21.85
C GLU A 74 3.22 21.23 -20.71
N GLN A 75 2.72 21.54 -19.52
CA GLN A 75 2.82 20.66 -18.36
C GLN A 75 1.81 19.51 -18.40
N SER A 76 0.55 19.81 -18.69
CA SER A 76 -0.55 18.82 -18.63
C SER A 76 -0.56 17.88 -19.82
N LYS A 77 -0.09 18.34 -20.98
CA LYS A 77 -0.23 17.65 -22.27
C LYS A 77 -1.69 17.30 -22.60
N MET A 78 -2.66 18.01 -22.01
CA MET A 78 -4.10 17.85 -22.26
C MET A 78 -4.58 19.01 -23.14
N PRO A 79 -4.76 18.81 -24.46
CA PRO A 79 -5.20 19.88 -25.34
C PRO A 79 -6.65 20.28 -25.02
N GLY A 80 -6.91 21.59 -24.95
CA GLY A 80 -8.25 22.14 -24.77
C GLY A 80 -8.80 22.14 -23.34
N VAL A 81 -8.08 21.60 -22.36
CA VAL A 81 -8.48 21.66 -20.95
C VAL A 81 -8.42 23.10 -20.42
N LYS A 82 -9.41 23.50 -19.64
CA LYS A 82 -9.47 24.79 -18.96
C LYS A 82 -9.20 24.64 -17.46
N CYS A 83 -8.81 25.72 -16.79
CA CYS A 83 -8.53 25.71 -15.35
C CYS A 83 -9.75 25.23 -14.53
N GLU A 84 -10.94 25.73 -14.85
CA GLU A 84 -12.20 25.37 -14.18
C GLU A 84 -12.60 23.91 -14.40
N ASP A 85 -12.10 23.24 -15.46
CA ASP A 85 -12.35 21.83 -15.69
C ASP A 85 -11.68 20.94 -14.63
N CYS A 86 -10.61 21.42 -14.00
CA CYS A 86 -9.88 20.68 -12.97
C CYS A 86 -10.03 21.30 -11.57
N HIS A 87 -10.28 22.60 -11.50
CA HIS A 87 -10.31 23.36 -10.24
C HIS A 87 -11.71 23.84 -9.83
N LEU A 88 -12.75 23.72 -10.66
CA LEU A 88 -14.16 24.02 -10.36
C LEU A 88 -14.54 25.48 -10.00
N GLY A 89 -13.62 26.44 -10.07
CA GLY A 89 -13.90 27.88 -9.83
C GLY A 89 -14.65 28.58 -10.97
N ASP A 90 -15.14 29.80 -10.70
CA ASP A 90 -15.87 30.62 -11.68
C ASP A 90 -14.93 31.45 -12.55
N SER A 91 -14.72 31.00 -13.79
CA SER A 91 -13.90 31.67 -14.79
C SER A 91 -14.56 32.88 -15.45
N THR A 92 -15.83 33.17 -15.15
CA THR A 92 -16.61 34.24 -15.80
C THR A 92 -16.58 35.56 -15.04
N THR A 93 -16.14 35.53 -13.78
CA THR A 93 -16.04 36.70 -12.91
C THR A 93 -14.59 37.13 -12.71
N THR A 94 -14.37 38.44 -12.59
CA THR A 94 -13.07 39.03 -12.21
C THR A 94 -12.99 39.34 -10.72
N ASP A 95 -14.09 39.16 -9.98
CA ASP A 95 -14.11 39.28 -8.53
C ASP A 95 -13.34 38.11 -7.90
N LYS A 96 -12.35 38.42 -7.06
CA LYS A 96 -11.45 37.42 -6.49
C LYS A 96 -12.19 36.38 -5.65
N GLU A 97 -13.12 36.80 -4.81
CA GLU A 97 -13.80 35.88 -3.89
C GLU A 97 -14.74 34.97 -4.66
N LYS A 98 -15.52 35.52 -5.58
CA LYS A 98 -16.43 34.74 -6.43
C LYS A 98 -15.69 33.80 -7.37
N ALA A 99 -14.56 34.22 -7.96
CA ALA A 99 -13.77 33.38 -8.85
C ALA A 99 -13.19 32.15 -8.13
N HIS A 100 -12.87 32.30 -6.85
CA HIS A 100 -12.29 31.22 -6.03
C HIS A 100 -13.32 30.43 -5.22
N ASP A 101 -14.60 30.80 -5.26
CA ASP A 101 -15.64 30.06 -4.56
C ASP A 101 -15.72 28.61 -5.09
N GLY A 102 -15.66 27.64 -4.18
CA GLY A 102 -15.64 26.22 -4.52
C GLY A 102 -14.38 25.71 -5.24
N VAL A 103 -13.30 26.50 -5.33
CA VAL A 103 -12.07 26.05 -5.99
C VAL A 103 -11.45 24.85 -5.27
N LEU A 104 -11.20 23.78 -6.03
CA LEU A 104 -10.49 22.61 -5.54
C LEU A 104 -9.02 22.93 -5.27
N ARG A 105 -8.63 22.71 -4.02
CA ARG A 105 -7.26 22.89 -3.52
C ARG A 105 -6.67 21.56 -3.06
N ASN A 106 -5.34 21.51 -3.03
CA ASN A 106 -4.66 20.43 -2.33
C ASN A 106 -4.87 20.61 -0.83
N MET A 107 -5.11 19.52 -0.12
CA MET A 107 -5.31 19.52 1.33
C MET A 107 -4.01 19.09 2.01
N VAL A 108 -3.39 20.01 2.74
CA VAL A 108 -2.25 19.66 3.60
C VAL A 108 -2.81 19.15 4.92
N ILE A 109 -2.44 17.92 5.29
CA ILE A 109 -2.96 17.26 6.49
C ILE A 109 -1.97 17.47 7.62
N GLY A 110 -2.41 18.11 8.70
CA GLY A 110 -1.58 18.48 9.84
C GLY A 110 -2.10 17.96 11.19
N VAL A 111 -1.23 18.04 12.21
CA VAL A 111 -1.61 17.88 13.62
C VAL A 111 -1.09 19.07 14.42
N THR A 112 -1.98 19.66 15.23
CA THR A 112 -1.70 20.67 16.26
C THR A 112 -2.47 20.31 17.54
N ASP A 113 -2.47 21.19 18.53
CA ASP A 113 -3.32 21.04 19.72
C ASP A 113 -4.82 21.10 19.39
N GLU A 114 -5.18 21.79 18.31
CA GLU A 114 -6.52 21.92 17.77
C GLU A 114 -6.78 20.92 16.63
N LEU A 115 -5.85 20.81 15.68
CA LEU A 115 -6.00 20.01 14.47
C LEU A 115 -5.71 18.54 14.74
N LYS A 116 -6.69 17.67 14.47
CA LYS A 116 -6.60 16.22 14.72
C LYS A 116 -6.64 15.44 13.41
N MET A 117 -5.54 15.54 12.64
CA MET A 117 -5.41 15.00 11.27
C MET A 117 -6.43 15.58 10.30
N GLN A 118 -6.69 16.87 10.39
CA GLN A 118 -7.60 17.59 9.49
C GLN A 118 -6.80 18.36 8.43
N PRO A 119 -7.43 18.75 7.31
CA PRO A 119 -6.87 19.76 6.42
C PRO A 119 -6.54 21.04 7.19
N VAL A 120 -5.37 21.61 6.93
CA VAL A 120 -5.01 22.96 7.35
C VAL A 120 -5.65 23.96 6.40
N ASP A 121 -6.08 25.11 6.91
CA ASP A 121 -6.62 26.19 6.08
C ASP A 121 -5.49 27.09 5.53
N GLU A 122 -4.48 26.47 4.93
CA GLU A 122 -3.39 27.17 4.27
C GLU A 122 -3.31 26.79 2.79
N VAL A 123 -3.21 27.82 1.95
CA VAL A 123 -2.95 27.63 0.52
C VAL A 123 -1.46 27.44 0.34
N VAL A 124 -1.05 26.24 -0.07
CA VAL A 124 0.36 25.92 -0.27
C VAL A 124 0.67 25.53 -1.70
N ALA A 125 1.69 26.19 -2.25
CA ALA A 125 2.26 25.83 -3.53
C ALA A 125 3.03 24.51 -3.43
N LEU A 126 2.77 23.60 -4.36
CA LEU A 126 3.59 22.40 -4.48
C LEU A 126 4.96 22.75 -5.04
N LYS A 127 5.99 22.53 -4.22
CA LYS A 127 7.40 22.69 -4.60
C LYS A 127 8.08 21.32 -4.46
N PRO A 128 8.06 20.47 -5.51
CA PRO A 128 8.65 19.13 -5.42
C PRO A 128 10.14 19.20 -5.09
N ARG A 129 10.58 18.46 -4.06
CA ARG A 129 11.99 18.43 -3.62
C ARG A 129 12.78 17.22 -4.14
N LYS A 130 14.10 17.31 -4.24
CA LYS A 130 14.96 16.18 -4.68
C LYS A 130 15.38 15.22 -3.56
N ASP A 131 15.41 15.69 -2.32
CA ASP A 131 16.13 15.06 -1.21
C ASP A 131 15.32 14.01 -0.42
N LYS A 132 14.00 13.93 -0.60
CA LYS A 132 13.13 13.01 0.18
C LYS A 132 12.09 12.35 -0.68
N ARG A 133 12.29 11.08 -1.07
CA ARG A 133 11.36 10.33 -1.95
C ARG A 133 9.95 10.21 -1.36
N VAL A 134 9.81 9.92 -0.06
CA VAL A 134 8.51 9.73 0.62
C VAL A 134 7.79 11.05 0.91
N ASN A 135 8.55 12.12 1.20
CA ASN A 135 8.03 13.42 1.64
C ASN A 135 8.31 14.52 0.60
N LYS A 136 8.47 14.15 -0.67
CA LYS A 136 8.89 15.05 -1.75
C LYS A 136 8.00 16.27 -1.92
N LEU A 137 6.71 16.11 -1.65
CA LEU A 137 5.67 17.12 -1.88
C LEU A 137 5.15 17.75 -0.58
N LEU A 138 5.66 17.34 0.59
CA LEU A 138 5.19 17.90 1.85
C LEU A 138 5.74 19.31 2.04
N PRO A 139 4.87 20.31 2.25
CA PRO A 139 5.31 21.64 2.61
C PRO A 139 5.78 21.71 4.06
N HIS A 140 6.41 22.84 4.39
CA HIS A 140 6.67 23.23 5.76
C HIS A 140 5.70 24.35 6.14
N ILE A 141 5.04 24.18 7.28
CA ILE A 141 4.11 25.15 7.86
C ILE A 141 4.54 25.34 9.31
N GLU A 142 4.74 26.58 9.74
CA GLU A 142 5.17 26.90 11.09
C GLU A 142 4.12 26.47 12.11
N GLY A 143 4.55 25.82 13.21
CA GLY A 143 3.64 25.33 14.26
C GLY A 143 2.80 24.11 13.89
N VAL A 144 2.86 23.61 12.65
CA VAL A 144 2.07 22.46 12.21
C VAL A 144 2.96 21.26 11.91
N ASN A 145 2.65 20.11 12.53
CA ASN A 145 3.24 18.85 12.13
C ASN A 145 2.53 18.30 10.88
N VAL A 146 3.08 18.63 9.70
CA VAL A 146 2.54 18.17 8.41
C VAL A 146 2.75 16.67 8.25
N LEU A 147 1.64 15.93 8.18
CA LEU A 147 1.63 14.48 8.05
C LEU A 147 1.43 13.99 6.61
N GLY A 148 0.83 14.80 5.75
CA GLY A 148 0.39 14.35 4.43
C GLY A 148 -0.09 15.45 3.49
N LEU A 149 -0.26 15.08 2.24
CA LEU A 149 -0.89 15.88 1.19
C LEU A 149 -1.94 15.03 0.47
N GLU A 150 -3.19 15.50 0.47
CA GLU A 150 -4.28 14.88 -0.29
C GLU A 150 -4.76 15.82 -1.40
N TYR A 151 -5.23 15.23 -2.49
CA TYR A 151 -5.70 16.01 -3.65
C TYR A 151 -7.20 16.29 -3.54
N GLY A 152 -7.67 17.34 -4.24
CA GLY A 152 -9.02 17.89 -4.11
C GLY A 152 -10.19 17.01 -4.60
N LEU A 153 -9.97 15.71 -4.84
CA LEU A 153 -11.03 14.75 -5.20
C LEU A 153 -11.58 14.00 -3.98
N LYS A 154 -11.39 14.59 -2.81
CA LYS A 154 -11.77 14.05 -1.51
C LYS A 154 -12.56 15.09 -0.75
N GLU A 155 -13.53 14.65 0.03
CA GLU A 155 -14.21 15.52 0.99
C GLU A 155 -13.31 15.82 2.20
N GLU A 156 -13.45 17.00 2.79
CA GLU A 156 -12.49 17.51 3.80
C GLU A 156 -12.62 16.84 5.18
N GLU A 157 -13.80 16.33 5.54
CA GLU A 157 -14.13 15.87 6.90
C GLU A 157 -13.51 14.50 7.21
N LEU A 158 -13.62 13.54 6.28
CA LEU A 158 -13.08 12.19 6.40
C LEU A 158 -11.98 11.88 5.38
N LEU A 159 -11.66 12.79 4.45
CA LEU A 159 -10.68 12.59 3.36
C LEU A 159 -11.07 11.46 2.38
N THR A 160 -12.36 11.18 2.30
CA THR A 160 -12.92 10.11 1.47
C THR A 160 -13.00 10.54 0.03
N TYR A 161 -12.76 9.62 -0.91
CA TYR A 161 -13.00 9.87 -2.33
C TYR A 161 -14.43 10.35 -2.59
N ASP A 162 -14.55 11.44 -3.35
CA ASP A 162 -15.83 12.03 -3.73
C ASP A 162 -16.11 11.78 -5.23
N PRO A 163 -17.03 10.85 -5.57
CA PRO A 163 -17.35 10.55 -6.96
C PRO A 163 -18.02 11.71 -7.70
N ASP A 164 -18.71 12.63 -7.02
CA ASP A 164 -19.35 13.77 -7.67
C ASP A 164 -18.31 14.83 -8.05
N LEU A 165 -17.33 15.10 -7.18
CA LEU A 165 -16.19 15.96 -7.51
C LEU A 165 -15.34 15.36 -8.65
N ALA A 166 -15.08 14.05 -8.59
CA ALA A 166 -14.34 13.36 -9.65
C ALA A 166 -15.09 13.38 -10.99
N LYS A 167 -16.42 13.25 -10.98
CA LYS A 167 -17.26 13.36 -12.19
C LYS A 167 -17.17 14.75 -12.82
N LYS A 168 -17.21 15.81 -11.99
CA LYS A 168 -17.12 17.21 -12.45
C LYS A 168 -15.75 17.56 -13.01
N THR A 169 -14.71 16.84 -12.60
CA THR A 169 -13.32 17.08 -12.99
C THR A 169 -12.79 16.02 -13.97
N CYS A 170 -12.03 15.03 -13.50
CA CYS A 170 -11.42 13.99 -14.33
C CYS A 170 -12.46 13.26 -15.20
N GLY A 171 -13.63 12.95 -14.65
CA GLY A 171 -14.71 12.24 -15.34
C GLY A 171 -15.34 13.02 -16.50
N LYS A 172 -15.14 14.35 -16.57
CA LYS A 172 -15.57 15.18 -17.70
C LYS A 172 -14.85 14.81 -19.00
N CYS A 173 -13.56 14.47 -18.90
CA CYS A 173 -12.72 14.09 -20.05
C CYS A 173 -12.42 12.59 -20.09
N HIS A 174 -12.57 11.88 -18.97
CA HIS A 174 -12.24 10.46 -18.79
C HIS A 174 -13.43 9.69 -18.23
N THR A 175 -14.59 9.80 -18.89
CA THR A 175 -15.85 9.22 -18.40
C THR A 175 -15.75 7.71 -18.22
N LYS A 176 -15.10 7.01 -19.16
CA LYS A 176 -14.91 5.57 -19.09
C LYS A 176 -14.06 5.17 -17.87
N GLU A 177 -12.89 5.77 -17.70
CA GLU A 177 -11.98 5.48 -16.59
C GLU A 177 -12.61 5.82 -15.23
N PHE A 178 -13.39 6.90 -15.18
CA PHE A 178 -14.17 7.28 -14.01
C PHE A 178 -15.22 6.21 -13.65
N GLU A 179 -16.00 5.75 -14.63
CA GLU A 179 -17.00 4.69 -14.41
C GLU A 179 -16.36 3.37 -13.99
N GLU A 180 -15.24 3.00 -14.62
CA GLU A 180 -14.46 1.82 -14.26
C GLU A 180 -13.89 1.91 -12.84
N TYR A 181 -13.36 3.07 -12.44
CA TYR A 181 -12.87 3.30 -11.08
C TYR A 181 -13.99 3.20 -10.04
N ASN A 182 -15.13 3.84 -10.31
CA ASN A 182 -16.30 3.80 -9.41
C ASN A 182 -16.92 2.41 -9.28
N ALA A 183 -16.70 1.51 -10.24
CA ALA A 183 -17.11 0.11 -10.12
C ALA A 183 -16.20 -0.71 -9.18
N THR A 184 -15.06 -0.16 -8.74
CA THR A 184 -14.09 -0.92 -7.94
C THR A 184 -14.42 -1.00 -6.45
N PRO A 185 -13.98 -2.07 -5.78
CA PRO A 185 -14.05 -2.15 -4.31
C PRO A 185 -13.27 -1.03 -3.61
N MET A 186 -12.22 -0.49 -4.24
CA MET A 186 -11.39 0.58 -3.67
C MET A 186 -12.19 1.88 -3.58
N ALA A 187 -12.84 2.31 -4.67
CA ALA A 187 -13.60 3.55 -4.70
C ALA A 187 -14.70 3.61 -3.61
N ALA A 188 -15.36 2.47 -3.35
CA ALA A 188 -16.42 2.37 -2.34
C ALA A 188 -15.94 1.92 -0.94
N ALA A 189 -14.63 1.69 -0.75
CA ALA A 189 -14.08 1.01 0.43
C ALA A 189 -14.81 -0.29 0.83
N ARG A 190 -15.24 -1.06 -0.16
CA ARG A 190 -16.12 -2.22 0.02
C ARG A 190 -15.52 -3.35 0.86
N PHE A 191 -14.20 -3.52 0.84
CA PHE A 191 -13.57 -4.59 1.65
C PHE A 191 -13.41 -4.19 3.12
N GLN A 192 -13.35 -2.89 3.40
CA GLN A 192 -13.24 -2.37 4.75
C GLN A 192 -14.58 -2.44 5.48
N SER A 193 -15.70 -2.29 4.77
CA SER A 193 -17.05 -2.45 5.33
C SER A 193 -17.40 -3.88 5.75
N LEU A 194 -16.62 -4.87 5.30
CA LEU A 194 -16.76 -6.26 5.77
C LEU A 194 -16.26 -6.46 7.20
N TYR A 195 -15.63 -5.46 7.80
CA TYR A 195 -15.17 -5.52 9.19
C TYR A 195 -16.33 -5.27 10.14
N THR A 196 -17.02 -6.34 10.55
CA THR A 196 -18.21 -6.26 11.42
C THR A 196 -17.92 -6.54 12.89
N ASP A 197 -16.88 -7.34 13.17
CA ASP A 197 -16.51 -7.78 14.51
C ASP A 197 -15.08 -8.36 14.52
N TRP A 198 -14.56 -8.71 15.70
CA TRP A 198 -13.21 -9.29 15.85
C TRP A 198 -13.06 -10.71 15.29
N THR A 199 -14.16 -11.38 14.94
CA THR A 199 -14.18 -12.74 14.37
C THR A 199 -14.48 -12.78 12.87
N ALA A 200 -15.04 -11.71 12.31
CA ALA A 200 -15.39 -11.58 10.91
C ALA A 200 -14.13 -11.45 10.05
N VAL A 201 -13.99 -12.32 9.04
CA VAL A 201 -12.86 -12.39 8.07
C VAL A 201 -11.52 -11.96 8.72
N GLY A 202 -11.32 -12.46 9.95
CA GLY A 202 -10.31 -12.13 10.95
C GLY A 202 -10.02 -10.64 11.25
N PRO A 203 -9.39 -10.34 12.39
CA PRO A 203 -8.91 -9.00 12.71
C PRO A 203 -7.81 -8.56 11.73
N HIS A 204 -8.03 -7.46 11.00
CA HIS A 204 -7.06 -6.89 10.07
C HIS A 204 -5.99 -6.14 10.84
N ASN A 205 -4.81 -6.01 10.23
CA ASN A 205 -3.83 -5.03 10.68
C ASN A 205 -4.36 -3.58 10.51
N CYS A 206 -5.40 -3.39 9.71
CA CYS A 206 -6.19 -2.17 9.65
C CYS A 206 -7.24 -2.22 10.78
N ARG A 207 -7.34 -1.16 11.59
CA ARG A 207 -8.39 -1.01 12.60
C ARG A 207 -9.80 -1.10 11.97
N PRO A 208 -10.86 -1.32 12.76
CA PRO A 208 -12.23 -1.29 12.25
C PRO A 208 -12.53 0.00 11.47
N TRP A 209 -13.28 -0.13 10.38
CA TRP A 209 -13.72 0.99 9.55
C TRP A 209 -15.23 1.21 9.72
N LEU A 210 -15.58 2.25 10.48
CA LEU A 210 -16.94 2.42 11.01
C LEU A 210 -17.61 3.72 10.58
N VAL A 211 -16.91 4.57 9.83
CA VAL A 211 -17.43 5.88 9.40
C VAL A 211 -17.28 6.00 7.90
N TYR A 212 -18.35 6.43 7.24
CA TYR A 212 -18.43 6.62 5.78
C TYR A 212 -19.06 7.98 5.51
N SER A 213 -18.52 8.72 4.55
CA SER A 213 -19.17 9.92 4.05
C SER A 213 -20.41 9.56 3.23
N GLU A 214 -21.35 10.51 3.07
CA GLU A 214 -22.55 10.31 2.25
C GLU A 214 -22.24 9.90 0.80
N PRO A 215 -21.28 10.54 0.08
CA PRO A 215 -20.92 10.10 -1.27
C PRO A 215 -20.43 8.64 -1.31
N GLN A 216 -19.65 8.22 -0.31
CA GLN A 216 -19.15 6.85 -0.22
C GLN A 216 -20.26 5.85 0.11
N ARG A 217 -21.20 6.21 1.00
CA ARG A 217 -22.41 5.42 1.28
C ARG A 217 -23.24 5.21 0.01
N GLY A 218 -23.44 6.28 -0.77
CA GLY A 218 -24.14 6.22 -2.04
C GLY A 218 -23.47 5.28 -3.04
N LEU A 219 -22.15 5.40 -3.21
CA LEU A 219 -21.39 4.53 -4.11
C LEU A 219 -21.39 3.08 -3.64
N LEU A 220 -21.18 2.85 -2.34
CA LEU A 220 -21.25 1.51 -1.75
C LEU A 220 -22.62 0.90 -2.02
N LYS A 221 -23.73 1.59 -1.72
CA LYS A 221 -25.10 1.12 -1.99
C LYS A 221 -25.31 0.76 -3.46
N GLN A 222 -24.86 1.60 -4.40
CA GLN A 222 -24.94 1.29 -5.84
C GLN A 222 -24.17 0.03 -6.23
N GLN A 223 -23.02 -0.21 -5.60
CA GLN A 223 -22.30 -1.46 -5.79
C GLN A 223 -23.08 -2.62 -5.14
N LEU A 224 -23.64 -2.45 -3.94
CA LEU A 224 -24.38 -3.47 -3.22
C LEU A 224 -25.65 -3.96 -3.94
N ASP A 225 -26.42 -3.02 -4.52
CA ASP A 225 -27.68 -3.30 -5.20
C ASP A 225 -27.49 -4.08 -6.52
N LYS A 226 -26.27 -4.13 -7.08
CA LYS A 226 -25.94 -4.87 -8.31
C LYS A 226 -25.67 -6.37 -8.10
N GLY A 227 -26.31 -6.97 -7.07
CA GLY A 227 -26.16 -8.40 -6.72
C GLY A 227 -25.11 -8.69 -5.64
N PHE A 228 -24.79 -7.72 -4.80
CA PHE A 228 -23.71 -7.78 -3.81
C PHE A 228 -24.28 -7.72 -2.36
N SER A 229 -25.40 -8.42 -2.12
CA SER A 229 -26.33 -8.26 -0.98
C SER A 229 -25.82 -8.57 0.44
N GLU A 230 -24.51 -8.61 0.69
CA GLU A 230 -23.95 -9.05 1.99
C GLU A 230 -23.19 -7.96 2.79
N VAL A 231 -23.28 -6.68 2.43
CA VAL A 231 -22.40 -5.68 3.08
C VAL A 231 -23.15 -4.68 3.96
N TYR A 232 -22.96 -4.94 5.24
CA TYR A 232 -23.31 -4.26 6.48
C TYR A 232 -23.25 -2.72 6.46
N GLN A 233 -24.24 -2.13 7.14
CA GLN A 233 -24.33 -0.70 7.44
C GLN A 233 -23.39 -0.32 8.60
N SER A 234 -22.66 0.79 8.44
CA SER A 234 -21.62 1.25 9.36
C SER A 234 -22.08 1.52 10.79
N GLU A 235 -23.34 1.93 10.96
CA GLU A 235 -23.94 2.25 12.27
C GLU A 235 -24.06 0.98 13.13
N ASN A 236 -24.54 -0.12 12.54
CA ASN A 236 -24.62 -1.41 13.22
C ASN A 236 -23.24 -2.01 13.53
N ASN A 237 -22.20 -1.68 12.75
CA ASN A 237 -20.86 -2.22 12.98
C ASN A 237 -20.20 -1.60 14.22
N GLN A 238 -20.47 -0.32 14.50
CA GLN A 238 -20.00 0.32 15.74
C GLN A 238 -20.63 -0.31 16.97
N GLU A 239 -21.95 -0.50 16.96
CA GLU A 239 -22.67 -1.16 18.06
C GLU A 239 -22.14 -2.59 18.29
N ARG A 240 -22.02 -3.38 17.22
CA ARG A 240 -21.47 -4.75 17.30
C ARG A 240 -20.07 -4.81 17.89
N LEU A 241 -19.21 -3.84 17.58
CA LEU A 241 -17.87 -3.78 18.14
C LEU A 241 -17.88 -3.31 19.60
N ASN A 242 -18.72 -2.34 19.94
CA ASN A 242 -18.90 -1.91 21.33
C ASN A 242 -19.36 -3.07 22.22
N ASP A 243 -20.23 -3.96 21.73
CA ASP A 243 -20.67 -5.18 22.44
C ASP A 243 -19.53 -6.17 22.72
N GLN A 244 -18.36 -6.01 22.09
CA GLN A 244 -17.20 -6.87 22.25
C GLN A 244 -16.05 -6.21 22.98
N LEU A 245 -16.17 -4.91 23.29
CA LEU A 245 -15.16 -4.12 23.97
C LEU A 245 -15.62 -3.81 25.39
N ALA A 246 -14.66 -3.57 26.27
CA ALA A 246 -14.93 -3.07 27.62
C ALA A 246 -15.03 -1.54 27.67
N SER A 247 -14.76 -0.83 26.55
CA SER A 247 -15.03 0.60 26.41
C SER A 247 -15.63 0.92 25.05
N ASN A 248 -16.59 1.83 25.05
CA ASN A 248 -17.27 2.26 23.84
C ASN A 248 -16.37 3.12 22.95
N LEU A 249 -16.52 2.95 21.64
CA LEU A 249 -15.93 3.77 20.62
C LEU A 249 -16.81 5.00 20.38
N ASP A 250 -16.23 6.20 20.45
CA ASP A 250 -16.90 7.44 20.09
C ASP A 250 -16.68 7.80 18.60
N LEU A 251 -17.64 8.51 18.01
CA LEU A 251 -17.59 8.88 16.60
C LEU A 251 -16.40 9.80 16.26
N LYS A 252 -15.95 10.65 17.19
CA LYS A 252 -14.86 11.59 16.94
C LYS A 252 -13.53 10.86 16.75
N GLY A 253 -13.22 9.89 17.61
CA GLY A 253 -12.05 9.03 17.52
C GLY A 253 -12.12 8.10 16.31
N LEU A 254 -13.31 7.62 15.96
CA LEU A 254 -13.54 6.85 14.74
C LEU A 254 -13.28 7.67 13.49
N SER A 255 -13.81 8.89 13.37
CA SER A 255 -13.56 9.79 12.23
C SER A 255 -12.07 10.16 12.10
N ALA A 256 -11.37 10.39 13.22
CA ALA A 256 -9.93 10.66 13.21
C ALA A 256 -9.11 9.45 12.72
N THR A 257 -9.49 8.24 13.14
CA THR A 257 -8.91 7.00 12.62
C THR A 257 -9.23 6.84 11.13
N GLN A 258 -10.44 7.18 10.73
CA GLN A 258 -10.93 7.06 9.38
C GLN A 258 -10.15 7.93 8.40
N ARG A 259 -9.90 9.19 8.75
CA ARG A 259 -9.01 10.08 7.97
C ARG A 259 -7.65 9.46 7.71
N ALA A 260 -7.03 8.84 8.72
CA ALA A 260 -5.73 8.19 8.55
C ALA A 260 -5.77 7.04 7.53
N CYS A 261 -6.86 6.29 7.49
CA CYS A 261 -7.07 5.20 6.54
C CYS A 261 -7.39 5.73 5.13
N ASN A 262 -8.24 6.76 5.04
CA ASN A 262 -8.70 7.37 3.80
C ASN A 262 -7.59 8.06 3.00
N ARG A 263 -6.51 8.50 3.64
CA ARG A 263 -5.30 8.95 2.94
C ARG A 263 -4.72 7.91 1.97
N CYS A 264 -4.87 6.62 2.30
CA CYS A 264 -4.43 5.53 1.44
C CYS A 264 -5.50 5.05 0.44
N HIS A 265 -6.74 5.52 0.56
CA HIS A 265 -7.79 5.26 -0.42
C HIS A 265 -7.64 6.23 -1.58
N ALA A 266 -7.28 5.71 -2.74
CA ALA A 266 -6.91 6.53 -3.87
C ALA A 266 -8.11 7.30 -4.45
N ASP A 267 -7.79 8.29 -5.25
CA ASP A 267 -8.68 8.96 -6.20
C ASP A 267 -7.93 9.03 -7.55
N CYS A 268 -8.53 9.62 -8.58
CA CYS A 268 -7.89 9.72 -9.90
C CYS A 268 -6.51 10.41 -9.82
N ASN A 269 -6.38 11.47 -9.03
CA ASN A 269 -5.13 12.21 -8.88
C ASN A 269 -4.11 11.44 -8.04
N GLY A 270 -4.56 10.62 -7.09
CA GLY A 270 -3.69 9.83 -6.22
C GLY A 270 -2.71 8.92 -6.95
N CYS A 271 -3.05 8.48 -8.16
CA CYS A 271 -2.21 7.63 -9.02
C CYS A 271 -1.63 8.37 -10.25
N HIS A 272 -2.40 9.29 -10.83
CA HIS A 272 -2.08 9.91 -12.12
C HIS A 272 -1.43 11.28 -11.99
N TYR A 273 -1.67 12.02 -10.92
CA TYR A 273 -1.08 13.34 -10.72
C TYR A 273 0.33 13.22 -10.12
N MET A 274 1.32 13.76 -10.83
CA MET A 274 2.74 13.52 -10.56
C MET A 274 3.56 14.78 -10.80
N PRO A 275 3.41 15.85 -9.99
CA PRO A 275 4.20 17.06 -10.14
C PRO A 275 5.71 16.79 -10.09
N GLN A 276 6.48 17.42 -10.98
CA GLN A 276 7.92 17.25 -11.12
C GLN A 276 8.61 18.61 -11.13
N GLU A 277 9.80 18.71 -10.52
CA GLU A 277 10.54 19.97 -10.46
C GLU A 277 10.88 20.49 -11.87
N GLU A 278 11.34 19.61 -12.77
CA GLU A 278 11.74 20.03 -14.13
C GLU A 278 10.55 20.20 -15.09
N LYS A 279 9.38 19.60 -14.79
CA LYS A 279 8.21 19.63 -15.68
C LYS A 279 7.03 20.41 -15.11
N GLY A 280 7.17 20.98 -13.92
CA GLY A 280 6.15 21.79 -13.26
C GLY A 280 5.07 21.01 -12.51
N VAL A 281 4.04 21.75 -12.10
CA VAL A 281 3.02 21.26 -11.16
C VAL A 281 1.76 20.73 -11.83
N HIS A 282 1.56 20.87 -13.14
CA HIS A 282 0.40 20.28 -13.84
C HIS A 282 0.76 19.01 -14.60
N VAL A 283 1.59 18.13 -14.01
CA VAL A 283 2.10 16.94 -14.70
C VAL A 283 1.25 15.72 -14.34
N PHE A 284 0.78 15.01 -15.37
CA PHE A 284 -0.01 13.79 -15.23
C PHE A 284 0.64 12.63 -15.97
N SER A 285 0.49 11.42 -15.44
CA SER A 285 0.91 10.20 -16.11
C SER A 285 -0.30 9.39 -16.54
N LYS A 286 -0.35 9.03 -17.83
CA LYS A 286 -1.32 8.04 -18.33
C LYS A 286 -1.13 6.68 -17.62
N THR A 287 0.13 6.35 -17.34
CA THR A 287 0.55 5.07 -16.79
C THR A 287 1.16 5.30 -15.40
N PRO A 288 0.50 4.90 -14.30
CA PRO A 288 1.05 5.08 -12.96
C PRO A 288 2.42 4.43 -12.82
N THR A 289 3.36 5.15 -12.22
CA THR A 289 4.68 4.60 -11.88
C THR A 289 4.61 3.83 -10.58
N ALA A 290 5.57 2.93 -10.32
CA ALA A 290 5.62 2.24 -9.03
C ALA A 290 5.64 3.22 -7.83
N ILE A 291 6.28 4.38 -7.98
CA ILE A 291 6.34 5.41 -6.93
C ILE A 291 4.98 6.03 -6.64
N SER A 292 4.11 6.23 -7.65
CA SER A 292 2.76 6.77 -7.39
C SER A 292 1.91 5.78 -6.61
N CYS A 293 2.03 4.47 -6.89
CA CYS A 293 1.41 3.41 -6.06
C CYS A 293 1.89 3.44 -4.60
N TYR A 294 3.12 3.89 -4.36
CA TYR A 294 3.68 4.01 -3.00
C TYR A 294 3.33 5.36 -2.33
N GLY A 295 2.55 6.22 -2.99
CA GLY A 295 2.04 7.48 -2.45
C GLY A 295 2.61 8.74 -3.11
N GLY A 296 3.55 8.62 -4.05
CA GLY A 296 3.98 9.74 -4.90
C GLY A 296 4.73 10.88 -4.18
N GLY A 297 5.23 10.65 -2.97
CA GLY A 297 5.94 11.67 -2.20
C GLY A 297 5.05 12.56 -1.32
N ARG A 298 3.80 12.18 -1.12
CA ARG A 298 2.77 12.94 -0.39
C ARG A 298 2.78 12.71 1.12
N GLY A 299 3.83 12.12 1.69
CA GLY A 299 3.87 11.73 3.10
C GLY A 299 2.95 10.55 3.47
N THR A 300 2.03 10.18 2.58
CA THR A 300 1.23 8.95 2.66
C THR A 300 1.99 7.82 1.98
N ILE A 301 2.02 6.64 2.61
CA ILE A 301 2.62 5.43 2.04
C ILE A 301 1.52 4.40 1.81
N CYS A 302 0.91 4.40 0.61
CA CYS A 302 -0.24 3.56 0.29
C CYS A 302 0.14 2.08 0.20
N HIS A 303 0.93 1.68 -0.81
CA HIS A 303 1.31 0.27 -0.99
C HIS A 303 2.54 -0.18 -0.18
N ALA A 304 3.52 0.68 0.11
CA ALA A 304 4.61 0.29 1.03
C ALA A 304 4.10 0.09 2.48
N GLY A 305 2.95 0.66 2.86
CA GLY A 305 2.35 0.37 4.17
C GLY A 305 2.02 -1.12 4.31
N PRO A 306 1.12 -1.68 3.49
CA PRO A 306 0.80 -3.10 3.51
C PRO A 306 1.95 -4.01 3.08
N GLU A 307 2.69 -3.69 2.01
CA GLU A 307 3.70 -4.61 1.49
C GLU A 307 5.01 -4.57 2.29
N ASP A 308 5.55 -3.39 2.63
CA ASP A 308 6.76 -3.31 3.48
C ASP A 308 6.42 -3.40 4.97
N ARG A 309 5.50 -2.56 5.47
CA ARG A 309 5.30 -2.50 6.93
C ARG A 309 4.52 -3.70 7.46
N ARG A 310 3.45 -4.13 6.80
CA ARG A 310 2.62 -5.26 7.29
C ARG A 310 3.21 -6.62 6.90
N ARG A 311 3.53 -6.82 5.61
CA ARG A 311 3.99 -8.11 5.09
C ARG A 311 5.50 -8.28 5.19
N GLY A 312 6.26 -7.19 5.29
CA GLY A 312 7.72 -7.23 5.32
C GLY A 312 8.38 -7.43 3.97
N ALA A 313 7.61 -7.46 2.88
CA ALA A 313 8.01 -7.88 1.56
C ALA A 313 7.55 -6.87 0.51
N GLY A 314 8.05 -5.62 0.60
CA GLY A 314 7.77 -4.61 -0.42
C GLY A 314 8.59 -4.74 -1.69
N TYR A 315 8.13 -4.01 -2.70
CA TYR A 315 8.66 -4.04 -4.07
C TYR A 315 9.82 -3.04 -4.25
N ILE A 316 9.60 -1.77 -3.88
CA ILE A 316 10.60 -0.71 -4.05
C ILE A 316 11.71 -0.81 -2.99
N ARG A 317 11.33 -0.98 -1.71
CA ARG A 317 12.23 -1.01 -0.55
C ARG A 317 13.25 0.14 -0.54
N GLY A 318 14.48 -0.07 -0.07
CA GLY A 318 15.44 1.01 0.17
C GLY A 318 14.91 1.99 1.21
N ASP A 319 14.73 3.25 0.83
CA ASP A 319 14.15 4.30 1.69
C ASP A 319 12.67 4.07 2.04
N TYR A 320 11.97 3.23 1.28
CA TYR A 320 10.57 2.87 1.55
C TYR A 320 10.44 1.68 2.51
N ALA A 321 11.54 0.98 2.80
CA ALA A 321 11.55 -0.17 3.70
C ALA A 321 11.55 0.25 5.18
N PHE A 322 11.13 -0.68 6.04
CA PHE A 322 11.18 -0.53 7.49
C PHE A 322 11.90 -1.76 8.08
N PRO A 323 13.09 -1.64 8.67
CA PRO A 323 13.97 -0.46 8.62
C PRO A 323 14.39 -0.13 7.18
N ALA A 324 14.81 1.13 6.96
CA ALA A 324 15.32 1.56 5.67
C ALA A 324 16.60 0.80 5.30
N GLY A 325 16.87 0.68 4.00
CA GLY A 325 18.08 0.03 3.47
C GLY A 325 17.91 -1.46 3.14
N LEU A 326 16.71 -2.04 3.27
CA LEU A 326 16.47 -3.40 2.82
C LEU A 326 16.61 -3.53 1.29
N PRO A 327 17.12 -4.66 0.77
CA PRO A 327 17.34 -4.86 -0.66
C PRO A 327 16.05 -4.80 -1.46
N THR A 328 16.05 -4.00 -2.52
CA THR A 328 14.98 -3.85 -3.51
C THR A 328 14.66 -5.15 -4.25
N ASP A 329 13.41 -5.30 -4.69
CA ASP A 329 12.99 -6.41 -5.54
C ASP A 329 13.74 -6.38 -6.87
N VAL A 330 14.22 -7.54 -7.34
CA VAL A 330 14.98 -7.63 -8.58
C VAL A 330 14.22 -7.07 -9.79
N HIS A 331 12.90 -7.20 -9.83
CA HIS A 331 12.08 -6.69 -10.93
C HIS A 331 12.00 -5.17 -10.92
N ASN A 332 11.96 -4.55 -9.73
CA ASN A 332 12.00 -3.10 -9.59
C ASN A 332 13.36 -2.56 -10.05
N SER A 333 14.46 -3.25 -9.71
CA SER A 333 15.81 -2.90 -10.18
C SER A 333 15.96 -3.02 -11.70
N LEU A 334 15.16 -3.86 -12.35
CA LEU A 334 15.11 -3.99 -13.82
C LEU A 334 14.14 -3.00 -14.49
N GLY A 335 13.52 -2.09 -13.71
CA GLY A 335 12.65 -1.03 -14.24
C GLY A 335 11.20 -1.46 -14.50
N LEU A 336 10.77 -2.63 -14.04
CA LEU A 336 9.37 -3.04 -14.13
C LEU A 336 8.51 -2.24 -13.14
N ASN A 337 7.35 -1.78 -13.61
CA ASN A 337 6.33 -1.09 -12.84
C ASN A 337 5.26 -2.06 -12.34
N CYS A 338 4.46 -1.62 -11.38
CA CYS A 338 3.42 -2.43 -10.77
C CYS A 338 2.46 -3.01 -11.82
N ILE A 339 2.02 -2.17 -12.78
CA ILE A 339 1.03 -2.57 -13.77
C ILE A 339 1.56 -3.53 -14.84
N ASP A 340 2.89 -3.69 -14.96
CA ASP A 340 3.47 -4.67 -15.89
C ASP A 340 3.08 -6.09 -15.47
N CYS A 341 2.89 -6.30 -14.16
CA CYS A 341 2.38 -7.54 -13.57
C CYS A 341 0.90 -7.44 -13.17
N HIS A 342 0.45 -6.28 -12.69
CA HIS A 342 -0.93 -6.05 -12.19
C HIS A 342 -1.88 -5.61 -13.32
N GLN A 343 -2.01 -6.43 -14.37
CA GLN A 343 -2.80 -6.08 -15.55
C GLN A 343 -4.32 -6.29 -15.31
N GLY A 344 -5.17 -5.38 -15.79
CA GLY A 344 -6.62 -5.60 -15.87
C GLY A 344 -6.96 -6.59 -16.99
N SER A 345 -8.00 -7.42 -16.84
CA SER A 345 -8.44 -8.27 -17.96
C SER A 345 -9.38 -7.52 -18.88
N GLU A 346 -9.13 -7.55 -20.19
CA GLU A 346 -10.01 -6.97 -21.23
C GLU A 346 -11.47 -7.47 -21.14
N ASN A 347 -11.69 -8.67 -20.60
CA ASN A 347 -12.99 -9.34 -20.57
C ASN A 347 -13.83 -9.11 -19.30
N ASN A 348 -13.36 -8.33 -18.31
CA ASN A 348 -14.12 -8.11 -17.07
C ASN A 348 -14.06 -6.64 -16.63
N LYS A 349 -15.04 -5.86 -17.07
CA LYS A 349 -15.16 -4.40 -16.97
C LYS A 349 -15.24 -3.83 -15.53
N HIS A 350 -15.06 -4.66 -14.51
CA HIS A 350 -15.27 -4.28 -13.10
C HIS A 350 -14.07 -4.57 -12.18
N ASN A 351 -12.88 -4.87 -12.72
CA ASN A 351 -11.68 -5.11 -11.90
C ASN A 351 -10.41 -4.51 -12.55
N PRO A 352 -10.25 -3.17 -12.51
CA PRO A 352 -9.27 -2.45 -13.34
C PRO A 352 -7.81 -2.59 -12.87
N ILE A 353 -7.53 -3.28 -11.76
CA ILE A 353 -6.18 -3.74 -11.41
C ILE A 353 -6.31 -5.14 -10.82
N ARG A 354 -6.09 -6.20 -11.63
CA ARG A 354 -6.19 -7.56 -11.10
C ARG A 354 -5.18 -7.77 -9.97
N ARG A 355 -5.56 -8.67 -9.07
CA ARG A 355 -4.62 -9.55 -8.37
C ARG A 355 -3.71 -10.19 -9.40
N VAL A 356 -2.40 -10.14 -9.21
CA VAL A 356 -1.47 -10.89 -10.06
C VAL A 356 -1.78 -12.37 -9.85
N GLU A 357 -2.33 -13.04 -10.86
CA GLU A 357 -2.33 -14.50 -10.92
C GLU A 357 -0.90 -14.91 -11.25
N ARG A 358 -0.09 -15.04 -10.18
CA ARG A 358 1.37 -15.07 -10.29
C ARG A 358 1.90 -16.26 -11.05
N GLU A 359 1.23 -17.39 -11.00
CA GLU A 359 1.62 -18.54 -11.80
C GLU A 359 1.53 -18.23 -13.29
N GLU A 360 0.40 -17.65 -13.74
CA GLU A 360 0.22 -17.20 -15.13
C GLU A 360 1.17 -16.05 -15.47
N THR A 361 1.32 -15.08 -14.58
CA THR A 361 2.10 -13.86 -14.84
C THR A 361 3.60 -14.12 -14.85
N CYS A 362 4.11 -14.91 -13.89
CA CYS A 362 5.51 -15.33 -13.88
C CYS A 362 5.81 -16.22 -15.10
N ALA A 363 4.88 -17.09 -15.50
CA ALA A 363 5.07 -17.92 -16.69
C ALA A 363 5.28 -17.05 -17.94
N ASN A 364 4.66 -15.88 -18.07
CA ASN A 364 4.87 -15.01 -19.24
C ASN A 364 6.34 -14.63 -19.46
N CYS A 365 7.12 -14.45 -18.39
CA CYS A 365 8.55 -14.09 -18.46
C CYS A 365 9.51 -15.26 -18.15
N HIS A 366 9.03 -16.29 -17.44
CA HIS A 366 9.84 -17.39 -16.91
C HIS A 366 9.28 -18.78 -17.30
N GLN A 367 8.78 -18.93 -18.53
CA GLN A 367 8.10 -20.12 -19.04
C GLN A 367 8.83 -21.44 -18.70
N ASP A 368 10.13 -21.52 -18.99
CA ASP A 368 10.91 -22.74 -18.77
C ASP A 368 11.05 -23.09 -17.30
N LYS A 369 11.22 -22.08 -16.44
CA LYS A 369 11.33 -22.28 -14.99
C LYS A 369 9.99 -22.72 -14.41
N PHE A 370 8.91 -22.10 -14.86
CA PHE A 370 7.55 -22.48 -14.47
C PHE A 370 7.24 -23.93 -14.86
N LYS A 371 7.49 -24.32 -16.12
CA LYS A 371 7.32 -25.70 -16.60
C LYS A 371 8.15 -26.71 -15.80
N LYS A 372 9.39 -26.35 -15.44
CA LYS A 372 10.26 -27.20 -14.60
C LYS A 372 9.71 -27.35 -13.18
N LEU A 373 9.18 -26.28 -12.58
CA LEU A 373 8.57 -26.32 -11.25
C LEU A 373 7.35 -27.24 -11.24
N GLN A 374 6.44 -27.07 -12.20
CA GLN A 374 5.22 -27.88 -12.34
C GLN A 374 5.49 -29.38 -12.51
N ASN A 375 6.62 -29.73 -13.14
CA ASN A 375 7.05 -31.12 -13.33
C ASN A 375 7.99 -31.65 -12.23
N SER A 376 8.20 -30.89 -11.15
CA SER A 376 9.11 -31.27 -10.06
C SER A 376 8.36 -31.72 -8.80
N THR A 377 9.11 -32.27 -7.84
CA THR A 377 8.65 -32.53 -6.46
C THR A 377 8.17 -31.25 -5.75
N HIS A 378 8.62 -30.08 -6.20
CA HIS A 378 8.26 -28.76 -5.69
C HIS A 378 7.02 -28.14 -6.35
N LYS A 379 6.26 -28.88 -7.17
CA LYS A 379 5.07 -28.35 -7.89
C LYS A 379 3.99 -27.71 -7.00
N ASN A 380 3.98 -28.04 -5.71
CA ASN A 380 3.07 -27.45 -4.73
C ASN A 380 3.68 -26.24 -3.99
N LEU A 381 4.76 -25.64 -4.48
CA LEU A 381 5.31 -24.38 -3.98
C LEU A 381 4.96 -23.24 -4.93
N VAL A 382 4.56 -22.11 -4.36
CA VAL A 382 4.54 -20.85 -5.11
C VAL A 382 5.98 -20.32 -5.26
N CYS A 383 6.27 -19.61 -6.35
CA CYS A 383 7.63 -19.11 -6.64
C CYS A 383 8.19 -18.26 -5.48
N GLU A 384 7.33 -17.47 -4.84
CA GLU A 384 7.68 -16.61 -3.71
C GLU A 384 8.23 -17.39 -2.51
N SER A 385 7.80 -18.64 -2.31
CA SER A 385 8.32 -19.50 -1.23
C SER A 385 9.83 -19.74 -1.35
N CYS A 386 10.34 -19.75 -2.57
CA CYS A 386 11.76 -19.93 -2.86
C CYS A 386 12.51 -18.61 -3.02
N HIS A 387 11.84 -17.53 -3.42
CA HIS A 387 12.52 -16.33 -3.91
C HIS A 387 12.46 -15.13 -2.97
N ILE A 388 11.55 -15.12 -1.99
CA ILE A 388 11.46 -14.03 -1.03
C ILE A 388 12.62 -14.06 -0.03
N GLN A 389 13.28 -12.91 0.07
CA GLN A 389 14.46 -12.67 0.92
C GLN A 389 14.08 -12.22 2.34
N LYS A 390 15.06 -11.65 3.05
CA LYS A 390 14.91 -10.99 4.34
C LYS A 390 13.69 -10.05 4.36
N LEU A 391 12.95 -10.11 5.45
CA LEU A 391 11.69 -9.43 5.65
C LEU A 391 11.88 -8.21 6.55
N GLY A 392 11.16 -7.13 6.26
CA GLY A 392 11.06 -5.96 7.12
C GLY A 392 9.74 -5.89 7.89
N GLY A 393 9.38 -4.69 8.32
CA GLY A 393 8.06 -4.29 8.80
C GLY A 393 7.83 -4.47 10.29
N TYR A 394 6.57 -4.52 10.68
CA TYR A 394 6.09 -4.73 12.04
C TYR A 394 6.49 -6.13 12.51
N GLN A 395 7.15 -6.22 13.65
CA GLN A 395 7.42 -7.50 14.32
C GLN A 395 6.34 -7.84 15.35
N ALA A 396 5.51 -6.87 15.73
CA ALA A 396 4.31 -7.05 16.53
C ALA A 396 3.34 -5.88 16.29
N THR A 397 2.06 -6.11 16.57
CA THR A 397 1.03 -5.08 16.58
C THR A 397 0.18 -5.21 17.83
N VAL A 398 0.06 -4.14 18.61
CA VAL A 398 -0.87 -4.07 19.74
C VAL A 398 -1.92 -3.00 19.44
N ILE A 399 -3.18 -3.31 19.71
CA ILE A 399 -4.32 -2.38 19.61
C ILE A 399 -4.87 -2.23 21.02
N ALA A 400 -4.68 -1.07 21.64
CA ALA A 400 -5.09 -0.79 23.00
C ALA A 400 -5.36 0.70 23.21
N ALA A 401 -5.56 1.11 24.46
CA ALA A 401 -5.71 2.51 24.80
C ALA A 401 -4.47 3.31 24.38
N GLY A 402 -4.70 4.57 23.98
CA GLY A 402 -3.62 5.49 23.62
C GLY A 402 -4.15 6.68 22.85
N LYS A 403 -3.26 7.34 22.10
CA LYS A 403 -3.61 8.52 21.30
C LYS A 403 -3.62 8.22 19.81
N THR A 404 -4.70 8.62 19.14
CA THR A 404 -4.80 8.65 17.68
C THR A 404 -5.18 10.06 17.25
N ALA A 405 -4.39 10.65 16.35
CA ALA A 405 -4.55 12.04 15.94
C ALA A 405 -4.48 13.06 17.09
N GLY A 406 -3.88 12.70 18.23
CA GLY A 406 -3.90 13.53 19.45
C GLY A 406 -5.16 13.39 20.30
N LEU A 407 -6.10 12.52 19.94
CA LEU A 407 -7.29 12.17 20.74
C LEU A 407 -7.04 10.84 21.47
N SER A 408 -7.48 10.75 22.73
CA SER A 408 -7.56 9.47 23.43
C SER A 408 -8.50 8.53 22.67
N PHE A 409 -8.07 7.30 22.42
CA PHE A 409 -8.82 6.33 21.64
C PHE A 409 -8.55 4.89 22.13
N PRO A 410 -9.59 4.09 22.46
CA PRO A 410 -9.44 2.75 23.01
C PRO A 410 -8.78 1.72 22.08
N LEU A 411 -8.77 1.98 20.76
CA LEU A 411 -8.19 1.09 19.75
C LEU A 411 -6.99 1.75 19.06
N THR A 412 -6.16 2.44 19.83
CA THR A 412 -4.88 2.94 19.35
C THR A 412 -3.96 1.78 19.02
N LYS A 413 -3.56 1.73 17.75
CA LYS A 413 -2.62 0.77 17.18
C LYS A 413 -1.18 1.21 17.45
N HIS A 414 -0.53 0.51 18.37
CA HIS A 414 0.88 0.52 18.68
C HIS A 414 1.60 -0.52 17.82
N LYS A 415 2.18 -0.05 16.73
CA LYS A 415 2.76 -0.89 15.65
C LYS A 415 4.23 -0.59 15.41
N GLN A 416 4.83 0.26 16.20
CA GLN A 416 6.15 0.83 15.94
C GLN A 416 7.29 -0.15 16.27
N TYR A 417 7.00 -1.43 16.48
CA TYR A 417 7.97 -2.53 16.52
C TYR A 417 8.51 -2.80 15.11
N TYR A 418 9.35 -1.91 14.58
CA TYR A 418 9.92 -2.07 13.24
C TYR A 418 11.20 -2.86 13.30
N GLY A 419 11.42 -3.72 12.31
CA GLY A 419 12.55 -4.64 12.40
C GLY A 419 12.70 -5.56 11.20
N THR A 420 13.50 -6.60 11.37
CA THR A 420 13.69 -7.61 10.31
C THR A 420 13.47 -9.02 10.81
N THR A 421 12.96 -9.88 9.93
CA THR A 421 12.94 -11.34 10.11
C THR A 421 13.81 -11.95 9.02
N GLU A 422 14.68 -12.87 9.39
CA GLU A 422 15.69 -13.43 8.47
C GLU A 422 15.06 -14.02 7.21
N ARG A 423 13.93 -14.73 7.34
CA ARG A 423 13.21 -15.36 6.22
C ARG A 423 11.72 -15.54 6.53
N PRO A 424 10.88 -15.73 5.48
CA PRO A 424 9.52 -16.22 5.65
C PRO A 424 9.45 -17.62 6.21
N ILE A 425 8.45 -17.86 7.05
CA ILE A 425 7.94 -19.19 7.37
C ILE A 425 7.08 -19.66 6.19
N LEU A 426 7.20 -20.93 5.82
CA LEU A 426 6.34 -21.55 4.83
C LEU A 426 5.20 -22.29 5.53
N ILE A 427 3.98 -22.07 5.07
CA ILE A 427 2.78 -22.77 5.52
C ILE A 427 2.01 -23.34 4.34
N LYS A 428 1.18 -24.35 4.56
CA LYS A 428 0.24 -24.83 3.55
C LYS A 428 -1.01 -23.97 3.54
N ASP A 429 -1.49 -23.66 2.35
CA ASP A 429 -2.80 -23.05 2.16
C ASP A 429 -3.94 -24.08 2.15
N GLN A 430 -5.15 -23.64 1.82
CA GLN A 430 -6.34 -24.50 1.79
C GLN A 430 -6.29 -25.60 0.72
N GLU A 431 -5.45 -25.43 -0.31
CA GLU A 431 -5.24 -26.37 -1.40
C GLU A 431 -3.99 -27.23 -1.18
N GLY A 432 -3.28 -27.01 -0.07
CA GLY A 432 -2.04 -27.70 0.26
C GLY A 432 -0.80 -27.10 -0.44
N GLN A 433 -0.92 -25.94 -1.08
CA GLN A 433 0.22 -25.22 -1.65
C GLN A 433 1.02 -24.55 -0.54
N TRP A 434 2.35 -24.62 -0.62
CA TRP A 434 3.27 -23.96 0.29
C TRP A 434 3.45 -22.49 -0.11
N ILE A 435 3.07 -21.60 0.81
CA ILE A 435 3.13 -20.15 0.65
C ILE A 435 4.05 -19.50 1.70
N PRO A 436 4.74 -18.39 1.37
CA PRO A 436 5.54 -17.66 2.33
C PRO A 436 4.68 -16.68 3.13
N VAL A 437 4.82 -16.71 4.45
CA VAL A 437 4.14 -15.82 5.39
C VAL A 437 5.09 -15.27 6.44
N LYS A 438 4.70 -14.16 7.06
CA LYS A 438 5.35 -13.60 8.25
C LYS A 438 4.39 -13.74 9.43
N PRO A 439 4.55 -14.75 10.29
CA PRO A 439 3.86 -14.78 11.56
C PRO A 439 4.18 -13.53 12.36
N THR A 440 3.17 -12.68 12.57
CA THR A 440 3.30 -11.46 13.35
C THR A 440 2.34 -11.52 14.53
N PRO A 441 2.81 -11.52 15.78
CA PRO A 441 1.95 -11.46 16.96
C PRO A 441 1.09 -10.21 16.92
N HIS A 442 -0.21 -10.40 17.17
CA HIS A 442 -1.17 -9.32 17.29
C HIS A 442 -1.97 -9.45 18.58
N VAL A 443 -2.23 -8.31 19.20
CA VAL A 443 -2.98 -8.16 20.44
C VAL A 443 -4.06 -7.10 20.25
N VAL A 444 -5.27 -7.36 20.73
CA VAL A 444 -6.28 -6.33 20.98
C VAL A 444 -6.63 -6.40 22.46
N ASN A 445 -6.33 -5.34 23.19
CA ASN A 445 -6.73 -5.20 24.60
C ASN A 445 -8.16 -4.70 24.72
N ASN A 446 -8.66 -4.65 25.95
CA ASN A 446 -9.96 -4.08 26.29
C ASN A 446 -11.13 -4.83 25.63
N VAL A 447 -11.00 -6.16 25.53
CA VAL A 447 -12.02 -7.04 24.94
C VAL A 447 -12.93 -7.58 26.04
N SER A 448 -14.23 -7.37 25.97
CA SER A 448 -15.19 -7.89 26.96
C SER A 448 -15.63 -9.33 26.65
N LYS A 449 -15.74 -9.66 25.36
CA LYS A 449 -16.18 -10.96 24.87
C LYS A 449 -15.06 -12.00 24.89
N GLU A 450 -15.41 -13.22 25.28
CA GLU A 450 -14.46 -14.34 25.26
C GLU A 450 -14.42 -15.02 23.89
N PHE A 451 -13.22 -15.24 23.38
CA PHE A 451 -12.95 -15.89 22.11
C PHE A 451 -12.13 -17.15 22.32
N LYS A 452 -12.57 -18.25 21.70
CA LYS A 452 -11.86 -19.53 21.76
C LYS A 452 -10.69 -19.55 20.79
N SER A 453 -9.67 -20.34 21.14
CA SER A 453 -8.59 -20.68 20.21
C SER A 453 -9.14 -21.37 18.96
N SER A 454 -8.55 -21.03 17.81
CA SER A 454 -8.78 -21.77 16.57
C SER A 454 -8.13 -23.15 16.67
N ASN A 455 -8.67 -24.13 15.94
CA ASN A 455 -8.08 -25.46 15.81
C ASN A 455 -7.23 -25.63 14.54
N LYS A 456 -7.22 -24.61 13.67
CA LYS A 456 -6.51 -24.62 12.38
C LYS A 456 -6.22 -23.20 11.91
N VAL A 457 -5.25 -23.09 11.01
CA VAL A 457 -5.02 -21.86 10.25
C VAL A 457 -6.25 -21.56 9.39
N SER A 458 -6.69 -20.32 9.44
CA SER A 458 -7.81 -19.80 8.65
C SER A 458 -7.31 -18.80 7.62
N PHE A 459 -8.08 -18.60 6.56
CA PHE A 459 -7.72 -17.74 5.42
C PHE A 459 -8.79 -16.71 5.18
N ARG A 460 -8.36 -15.49 4.82
CA ARG A 460 -9.23 -14.33 4.59
C ARG A 460 -9.78 -14.34 3.18
N ASN A 461 -10.42 -15.44 2.84
CA ASN A 461 -11.04 -15.65 1.55
C ASN A 461 -12.45 -15.10 1.61
N ILE A 462 -12.69 -14.00 0.91
CA ILE A 462 -14.01 -13.40 0.82
C ILE A 462 -14.69 -14.09 -0.34
N LYS A 463 -15.64 -14.99 -0.04
CA LYS A 463 -16.37 -15.77 -1.05
C LYS A 463 -16.91 -14.83 -2.14
N ASN A 464 -16.76 -15.21 -3.41
CA ASN A 464 -17.15 -14.44 -4.60
C ASN A 464 -16.38 -13.13 -4.86
N TYR A 465 -15.55 -12.63 -3.94
CA TYR A 465 -14.91 -11.30 -4.09
C TYR A 465 -13.39 -11.32 -4.00
N ARG A 466 -12.85 -12.16 -3.12
CA ARG A 466 -11.43 -12.40 -2.92
C ARG A 466 -11.22 -13.86 -2.48
N PRO A 467 -11.60 -14.85 -3.33
CA PRO A 467 -11.66 -16.24 -2.92
C PRO A 467 -10.29 -16.85 -2.58
N ASN A 468 -9.19 -16.24 -3.04
CA ASN A 468 -7.82 -16.77 -2.89
C ASN A 468 -6.85 -15.69 -2.37
N SER A 469 -7.16 -14.97 -1.30
CA SER A 469 -6.19 -13.98 -0.79
C SER A 469 -4.88 -14.63 -0.35
N HIS A 470 -4.97 -15.87 0.14
CA HIS A 470 -3.93 -16.58 0.90
C HIS A 470 -3.44 -15.80 2.13
N ASP A 471 -4.16 -14.75 2.54
CA ASP A 471 -3.85 -14.01 3.75
C ASP A 471 -4.35 -14.85 4.93
N ALA A 472 -3.41 -15.53 5.60
CA ALA A 472 -3.71 -16.47 6.66
C ALA A 472 -3.73 -15.79 8.03
N TYR A 473 -4.37 -16.44 8.99
CA TYR A 473 -4.34 -16.07 10.40
C TYR A 473 -4.63 -17.27 11.29
N TYR A 474 -4.29 -17.14 12.57
CA TYR A 474 -4.62 -18.13 13.60
C TYR A 474 -5.03 -17.39 14.88
N THR A 475 -6.27 -17.55 15.33
CA THR A 475 -6.74 -16.97 16.59
C THR A 475 -6.26 -17.84 17.75
N ILE A 476 -5.50 -17.24 18.67
CA ILE A 476 -5.02 -17.92 19.88
C ILE A 476 -6.14 -17.96 20.93
N GLY A 477 -6.92 -16.87 21.04
CA GLY A 477 -8.06 -16.77 21.94
C GLY A 477 -7.97 -15.55 22.86
N THR A 478 -8.87 -15.49 23.83
CA THR A 478 -8.83 -14.47 24.89
C THR A 478 -7.95 -14.92 26.04
N VAL A 479 -7.11 -14.01 26.52
CA VAL A 479 -6.24 -14.14 27.68
C VAL A 479 -6.50 -12.97 28.64
N THR A 480 -6.07 -13.13 29.89
CA THR A 480 -6.15 -12.06 30.90
C THR A 480 -4.75 -11.49 31.09
N ALA A 481 -4.59 -10.20 30.81
CA ALA A 481 -3.34 -9.48 31.01
C ALA A 481 -3.03 -9.27 32.50
N PRO A 482 -1.78 -8.94 32.87
CA PRO A 482 -1.39 -8.76 34.27
C PRO A 482 -2.21 -7.72 35.02
N ASN A 483 -2.67 -6.66 34.33
CA ASN A 483 -3.57 -5.65 34.89
C ASN A 483 -5.04 -6.11 35.03
N GLY A 484 -5.35 -7.37 34.72
CA GLY A 484 -6.69 -7.96 34.79
C GLY A 484 -7.56 -7.68 33.57
N SER A 485 -7.11 -6.86 32.61
CA SER A 485 -7.84 -6.62 31.37
C SER A 485 -7.80 -7.86 30.47
N LYS A 486 -8.85 -8.05 29.67
CA LYS A 486 -8.93 -9.15 28.72
C LYS A 486 -8.40 -8.72 27.36
N SER A 487 -7.60 -9.58 26.75
CA SER A 487 -6.97 -9.34 25.45
C SER A 487 -7.24 -10.49 24.49
N LEU A 488 -7.51 -10.17 23.22
CA LEU A 488 -7.61 -11.13 22.14
C LEU A 488 -6.26 -11.24 21.43
N LEU A 489 -5.74 -12.46 21.31
CA LEU A 489 -4.48 -12.76 20.66
C LEU A 489 -4.68 -13.50 19.34
N TRP A 490 -3.85 -13.19 18.35
CA TRP A 490 -3.75 -13.97 17.10
C TRP A 490 -2.39 -13.81 16.41
N PHE A 491 -2.10 -14.75 15.51
CA PHE A 491 -1.07 -14.57 14.49
C PHE A 491 -1.67 -14.00 13.22
N GLN A 492 -1.12 -12.89 12.75
CA GLN A 492 -1.30 -12.44 11.37
C GLN A 492 -0.26 -13.12 10.49
N MET A 493 -0.69 -13.72 9.38
CA MET A 493 0.17 -14.48 8.45
C MET A 493 -0.20 -14.18 6.99
N ASP A 494 -0.08 -12.92 6.59
CA ASP A 494 -0.37 -12.54 5.20
C ASP A 494 0.59 -13.18 4.21
N LYS A 495 0.07 -13.61 3.05
CA LYS A 495 0.93 -14.11 1.97
C LYS A 495 1.81 -12.98 1.47
N MET A 496 3.11 -13.24 1.45
CA MET A 496 4.08 -12.31 0.89
C MET A 496 4.14 -12.39 -0.64
N SER A 497 4.53 -11.28 -1.24
CA SER A 497 4.33 -11.05 -2.67
C SER A 497 5.54 -10.48 -3.40
N HIS A 498 6.36 -9.67 -2.74
CA HIS A 498 7.55 -9.04 -3.36
C HIS A 498 8.79 -9.39 -2.55
N ALA A 499 9.85 -8.58 -2.65
CA ALA A 499 11.16 -8.88 -2.11
C ALA A 499 11.84 -10.07 -2.78
N ILE A 500 11.55 -10.24 -4.07
CA ILE A 500 12.08 -11.32 -4.88
C ILE A 500 13.57 -11.09 -5.12
N GLY A 501 14.34 -12.13 -4.85
CA GLY A 501 15.78 -12.20 -5.08
C GLY A 501 16.24 -13.61 -5.42
N PRO A 502 17.52 -13.94 -5.17
CA PRO A 502 18.07 -15.27 -5.42
C PRO A 502 17.28 -16.38 -4.71
N GLY A 503 17.10 -17.53 -5.36
CA GLY A 503 16.39 -18.65 -4.76
C GLY A 503 17.08 -19.21 -3.52
N ARG A 504 16.31 -19.73 -2.56
CA ARG A 504 16.81 -20.50 -1.41
C ARG A 504 17.55 -21.76 -1.86
N SER A 505 18.52 -22.20 -1.05
CA SER A 505 19.16 -23.50 -1.21
C SER A 505 18.25 -24.63 -0.71
N CYS A 506 18.55 -25.88 -1.10
CA CYS A 506 17.85 -27.05 -0.54
C CYS A 506 18.08 -27.18 0.97
N GLN A 507 19.30 -26.89 1.43
CA GLN A 507 19.70 -26.92 2.84
C GLN A 507 18.85 -25.94 3.65
N ASP A 508 18.55 -24.77 3.11
CA ASP A 508 17.74 -23.75 3.79
C ASP A 508 16.35 -24.25 4.21
N CYS A 509 15.78 -25.20 3.45
CA CYS A 509 14.43 -25.72 3.69
C CYS A 509 14.41 -27.14 4.27
N HIS A 510 15.41 -27.97 3.97
CA HIS A 510 15.36 -29.40 4.24
C HIS A 510 16.42 -29.92 5.22
N ALA A 511 17.36 -29.08 5.67
CA ALA A 511 18.36 -29.48 6.67
C ALA A 511 17.69 -29.93 7.99
N THR A 512 16.61 -29.27 8.38
CA THR A 512 15.81 -29.54 9.57
C THR A 512 14.33 -29.61 9.22
N ALA A 513 13.56 -30.36 10.02
CA ALA A 513 12.09 -30.30 9.92
C ALA A 513 11.53 -29.01 10.54
N GLN A 514 12.29 -28.37 11.42
CA GLN A 514 11.94 -27.11 12.07
C GLN A 514 12.41 -25.92 11.22
N GLN A 515 11.53 -24.94 11.07
CA GLN A 515 11.83 -23.60 10.58
C GLN A 515 12.06 -22.69 11.80
N LYS A 516 13.26 -22.16 11.98
CA LYS A 516 13.59 -21.27 13.10
C LYS A 516 14.35 -20.06 12.58
N TYR A 517 13.74 -18.88 12.69
CA TYR A 517 14.30 -17.62 12.16
C TYR A 517 14.29 -16.53 13.21
N LYS A 518 15.39 -15.77 13.29
CA LYS A 518 15.49 -14.65 14.21
C LYS A 518 14.71 -13.45 13.68
N SER A 519 13.99 -12.81 14.58
CA SER A 519 13.33 -11.53 14.39
C SER A 519 13.98 -10.51 15.31
N GLN A 520 14.34 -9.35 14.76
CA GLN A 520 14.91 -8.22 15.52
C GLN A 520 14.01 -7.02 15.33
N TRP A 521 13.85 -6.18 16.35
CA TRP A 521 12.96 -5.03 16.32
C TRP A 521 13.48 -3.88 17.17
N THR A 522 13.04 -2.68 16.81
CA THR A 522 13.15 -1.46 17.60
C THR A 522 11.78 -0.82 17.66
N TYR A 523 11.33 -0.47 18.86
CA TYR A 523 10.12 0.28 19.10
C TYR A 523 10.39 1.79 19.12
N THR A 524 9.65 2.56 18.32
CA THR A 524 9.78 4.03 18.24
C THR A 524 8.43 4.76 18.36
N GLY A 525 7.53 4.26 19.20
CA GLY A 525 6.19 4.84 19.41
C GLY A 525 6.15 5.97 20.45
N GLN A 526 4.95 6.49 20.71
CA GLN A 526 4.71 7.62 21.63
C GLN A 526 4.59 7.21 23.10
N VAL A 527 4.62 5.90 23.39
CA VAL A 527 4.35 5.35 24.73
C VAL A 527 5.61 5.31 25.61
N PRO A 528 6.69 4.60 25.23
CA PRO A 528 7.97 4.76 25.88
C PRO A 528 8.57 6.10 25.45
N THR A 529 9.24 6.73 26.40
CA THR A 529 9.95 7.99 26.21
C THR A 529 11.26 7.82 25.43
N GLU A 530 11.76 6.58 25.37
CA GLU A 530 12.99 6.20 24.69
C GLU A 530 12.74 5.06 23.69
N LYS A 531 13.69 4.86 22.77
CA LYS A 531 13.67 3.71 21.86
C LYS A 531 14.06 2.46 22.64
N VAL A 532 13.35 1.37 22.40
CA VAL A 532 13.64 0.07 23.01
C VAL A 532 13.84 -0.95 21.90
N SER A 533 14.92 -1.72 21.97
CA SER A 533 15.23 -2.77 21.01
C SER A 533 15.06 -4.16 21.61
N GLY A 534 14.95 -5.15 20.74
CA GLY A 534 14.82 -6.52 21.17
C GLY A 534 14.84 -7.51 20.01
N SER A 535 14.70 -8.78 20.37
CA SER A 535 14.63 -9.87 19.41
C SER A 535 13.77 -11.03 19.92
N HIS A 536 13.40 -11.93 19.02
CA HIS A 536 12.73 -13.19 19.33
C HIS A 536 12.95 -14.20 18.22
N TRP A 537 12.63 -15.47 18.47
CA TRP A 537 12.58 -16.50 17.45
C TRP A 537 11.15 -16.73 16.98
N VAL A 538 10.99 -16.87 15.66
CA VAL A 538 9.78 -17.44 15.07
C VAL A 538 10.08 -18.90 14.76
N VAL A 539 9.38 -19.82 15.42
CA VAL A 539 9.62 -21.27 15.33
C VAL A 539 8.38 -21.97 14.78
N ALA A 540 8.56 -22.77 13.74
CA ALA A 540 7.50 -23.57 13.14
C ALA A 540 7.97 -25.01 12.88
N ASP A 541 7.27 -25.97 13.48
CA ASP A 541 7.59 -27.40 13.45
C ASP A 541 6.32 -28.25 13.69
N LYS A 542 6.51 -29.54 14.04
CA LYS A 542 5.40 -30.47 14.29
C LYS A 542 4.59 -30.13 15.53
N GLN A 543 5.16 -29.36 16.45
CA GLN A 543 4.51 -28.94 17.68
C GLN A 543 3.66 -27.69 17.49
N GLY A 544 3.84 -26.96 16.38
CA GLY A 544 3.10 -25.74 16.10
C GLY A 544 3.95 -24.62 15.54
N LEU A 545 3.35 -23.43 15.54
CA LEU A 545 4.00 -22.15 15.28
C LEU A 545 4.05 -21.36 16.59
N ARG A 546 5.21 -20.84 16.96
CA ARG A 546 5.45 -20.20 18.27
C ARG A 546 6.39 -19.00 18.14
N ILE A 547 6.22 -18.03 19.04
CA ILE A 547 7.23 -17.01 19.32
C ILE A 547 7.98 -17.44 20.57
N GLU A 548 9.31 -17.54 20.49
CA GLU A 548 10.16 -18.05 21.57
C GLU A 548 11.31 -17.08 21.88
N ASP A 549 11.86 -17.18 23.09
CA ASP A 549 13.01 -16.41 23.60
C ASP A 549 12.94 -14.91 23.29
N ILE A 550 11.85 -14.25 23.69
CA ILE A 550 11.74 -12.80 23.54
C ILE A 550 12.77 -12.14 24.46
N GLN A 551 13.64 -11.34 23.86
CA GLN A 551 14.69 -10.57 24.52
C GLN A 551 14.41 -9.09 24.32
N VAL A 552 14.47 -8.34 25.41
CA VAL A 552 14.44 -6.87 25.40
C VAL A 552 15.82 -6.39 25.82
N GLU A 553 16.40 -5.48 25.05
CA GLU A 553 17.74 -4.96 25.31
C GLU A 553 17.73 -3.90 26.43
N GLU A 554 16.64 -3.13 26.54
CA GLU A 554 16.45 -2.08 27.53
C GLU A 554 15.07 -2.13 28.20
N ASP A 555 14.96 -1.67 29.44
CA ASP A 555 13.66 -1.53 30.12
C ASP A 555 12.80 -0.44 29.46
N PHE A 556 11.48 -0.63 29.45
CA PHE A 556 10.56 0.39 28.93
C PHE A 556 10.39 1.54 29.92
N THR A 557 10.90 2.72 29.57
CA THR A 557 10.61 3.95 30.31
C THR A 557 9.27 4.55 29.87
N LEU A 558 8.21 4.26 30.61
CA LEU A 558 6.83 4.62 30.27
C LEU A 558 6.53 6.12 30.41
N GLY A 559 5.81 6.67 29.44
CA GLY A 559 5.18 7.98 29.56
C GLY A 559 4.03 7.97 30.58
N LYS A 560 3.72 9.15 31.15
CA LYS A 560 2.65 9.30 32.15
C LYS A 560 1.30 8.84 31.59
N GLY A 561 0.62 7.94 32.34
CA GLY A 561 -0.73 7.48 32.04
C GLY A 561 -0.81 6.33 31.04
N TYR A 562 0.31 5.67 30.74
CA TYR A 562 0.36 4.43 29.98
C TYR A 562 0.74 3.25 30.85
N GLU A 563 0.19 2.10 30.53
CA GLU A 563 0.58 0.82 31.11
C GLU A 563 1.40 0.01 30.08
N LEU A 564 2.14 -0.98 30.57
CA LEU A 564 3.02 -1.79 29.72
C LEU A 564 2.19 -2.64 28.74
N GLU A 565 1.07 -3.13 29.22
CA GLU A 565 0.08 -3.94 28.51
C GLU A 565 -0.47 -3.21 27.29
N ASP A 566 -0.57 -1.86 27.34
CA ASP A 566 -1.11 -1.06 26.24
C ASP A 566 -0.31 -1.21 24.94
N PHE A 567 0.97 -1.59 25.00
CA PHE A 567 1.80 -1.66 23.80
C PHE A 567 2.76 -2.86 23.76
N ALA A 568 3.14 -3.42 24.91
CA ALA A 568 4.18 -4.44 25.03
C ALA A 568 3.67 -5.78 25.61
N TYR A 569 2.35 -6.03 25.65
CA TYR A 569 1.79 -7.32 26.14
C TYR A 569 2.56 -8.54 25.61
N TRP A 570 2.83 -8.55 24.31
CA TRP A 570 3.43 -9.69 23.63
C TRP A 570 4.87 -10.02 24.05
N VAL A 571 5.53 -9.13 24.79
CA VAL A 571 6.94 -9.27 25.20
C VAL A 571 7.09 -10.09 26.48
N TYR A 572 6.09 -10.07 27.35
CA TYR A 572 6.18 -10.62 28.71
C TYR A 572 5.45 -11.94 28.89
N GLU A 573 4.61 -12.31 27.93
CA GLU A 573 3.78 -13.51 27.99
C GLU A 573 4.18 -14.52 26.92
N ASP A 574 4.18 -15.80 27.29
CA ASP A 574 4.49 -16.92 26.39
C ASP A 574 3.20 -17.53 25.78
N ASP A 575 2.26 -16.65 25.43
CA ASP A 575 0.92 -17.02 24.93
C ASP A 575 0.88 -17.25 23.42
N PHE A 576 1.89 -16.77 22.68
CA PHE A 576 1.88 -16.79 21.21
C PHE A 576 2.20 -18.17 20.64
N LYS A 577 1.21 -19.06 20.68
CA LYS A 577 1.30 -20.45 20.24
C LYS A 577 0.11 -20.86 19.38
N ALA A 578 0.40 -21.38 18.19
CA ALA A 578 -0.59 -21.94 17.27
C ALA A 578 -0.35 -23.44 17.12
N ASN A 579 -1.37 -24.24 17.41
CA ASN A 579 -1.30 -25.69 17.31
C ASN A 579 -1.41 -26.14 15.85
N GLY A 580 -0.69 -27.19 15.50
CA GLY A 580 -0.71 -27.78 14.16
C GLY A 580 0.67 -28.25 13.70
N ASP A 581 0.73 -28.92 12.56
CA ASP A 581 1.99 -29.32 11.93
C ASP A 581 2.42 -28.27 10.90
N PHE A 582 3.50 -27.56 11.21
CA PHE A 582 4.15 -26.57 10.35
C PHE A 582 5.55 -27.02 9.90
N ALA A 583 5.90 -28.29 10.09
CA ALA A 583 7.22 -28.80 9.77
C ALA A 583 7.44 -28.90 8.26
N LEU A 584 8.67 -28.60 7.83
CA LEU A 584 9.14 -28.91 6.49
C LEU A 584 9.60 -30.38 6.42
N PRO A 585 9.52 -31.01 5.23
CA PRO A 585 10.08 -32.34 5.06
C PRO A 585 11.61 -32.30 5.21
N LYS A 586 12.16 -33.10 6.13
CA LYS A 586 13.61 -33.24 6.28
C LYS A 586 14.16 -34.17 5.21
N LEU A 587 15.19 -33.74 4.48
CA LEU A 587 15.87 -34.54 3.46
C LEU A 587 17.37 -34.59 3.75
N ASN A 588 18.03 -35.68 3.35
CA ASN A 588 19.49 -35.74 3.35
C ASN A 588 20.00 -34.97 2.12
N THR A 589 20.49 -33.74 2.33
CA THR A 589 20.85 -32.82 1.24
C THR A 589 22.31 -32.90 0.81
N THR A 590 23.14 -33.71 1.46
CA THR A 590 24.60 -33.82 1.21
C THR A 590 24.93 -34.38 -0.19
N SER A 591 23.98 -35.05 -0.85
CA SER A 591 24.12 -35.55 -2.23
C SER A 591 23.60 -34.57 -3.29
N PHE A 592 23.09 -33.40 -2.91
CA PHE A 592 22.39 -32.46 -3.79
C PHE A 592 23.11 -31.10 -3.83
N GLU A 593 24.42 -31.12 -4.05
CA GLU A 593 25.18 -29.91 -4.33
C GLU A 593 24.82 -29.38 -5.73
N GLY A 594 23.89 -28.41 -5.77
CA GLY A 594 23.83 -27.43 -6.87
C GLY A 594 22.66 -27.53 -7.86
N ASN A 595 21.75 -28.50 -7.77
CA ASN A 595 20.56 -28.52 -8.64
C ASN A 595 19.26 -28.87 -7.92
N PRO A 596 18.44 -27.88 -7.50
CA PRO A 596 17.15 -28.11 -6.83
C PRO A 596 16.11 -28.82 -7.71
N HIS A 597 16.36 -28.98 -9.01
CA HIS A 597 15.46 -29.69 -9.94
C HIS A 597 15.81 -31.17 -10.13
N GLN A 598 16.83 -31.71 -9.45
CA GLN A 598 17.21 -33.13 -9.52
C GLN A 598 16.68 -33.97 -8.34
N VAL A 599 15.89 -33.37 -7.45
CA VAL A 599 15.21 -34.11 -6.37
C VAL A 599 14.05 -34.90 -6.98
N LYS A 600 14.28 -36.20 -7.21
CA LYS A 600 13.24 -37.17 -7.62
C LYS A 600 12.23 -37.42 -6.51
#